data_AF-A0A9L0JL18-F1
#
_entry.id   AF-A0A9L0JL18-F1
#
_cell.length_a   1.000
_cell.length_b   1.000
_cell.length_c   1.000
_cell.angle_alpha   90.00
_cell.angle_beta   90.00
_cell.angle_gamma   90.00
#
_symmetry.space_group_name_H-M   'P 1'
#
loop_
_entity.id
_entity.type
_entity.pdbx_description
1 polymer ?
#
loop_
_entity_poly.entity_id
_entity_poly.type
_entity_poly.pdbx_seq_one_letter_code
_entity_poly.pdbx_strand_id
1 'polypeptide(L)'
;MQVFTEWLRDHHADVAEDTEQFVARVLQAASRDLDWEVRAQGLELALVFLAQTLGQPSARCPYAVAAPQATPPGPLAQVLRALSRVRLFEFAFRALFDCDRLVAQKSCDLLLFLRAQATPSGGLQEAEGSPDVVPVEAALQRWQAGEQGEPLGDLEPEAVLAVLRSLDLEGLRGALAESSDHVEKSPQSLLQDMLATVGVRGENQADCY
;
A
#
# COMPACT_ATOMS: atom_id res chain seq x y z
N MET A 1 -15.88 -2.68 6.28
CA MET A 1 -14.43 -2.48 6.52
C MET A 1 -14.17 -1.86 7.90
N GLN A 2 -14.89 -0.81 8.34
CA GLN A 2 -14.81 -0.25 9.71
C GLN A 2 -14.82 -1.28 10.86
N VAL A 3 -15.76 -2.25 10.84
CA VAL A 3 -15.85 -3.31 11.86
C VAL A 3 -14.54 -4.11 11.99
N PHE A 4 -13.84 -4.35 10.88
CA PHE A 4 -12.56 -5.06 10.91
C PHE A 4 -11.44 -4.20 11.47
N THR A 5 -11.45 -2.90 11.19
CA THR A 5 -10.50 -1.94 11.75
C THR A 5 -10.69 -1.78 13.26
N GLU A 6 -11.95 -1.69 13.72
CA GLU A 6 -12.30 -1.67 15.14
C GLU A 6 -11.89 -2.96 15.83
N TRP A 7 -12.24 -4.11 15.23
CA TRP A 7 -11.85 -5.42 15.75
C TRP A 7 -10.33 -5.55 15.93
N LEU A 8 -9.54 -5.08 14.95
CA LEU A 8 -8.08 -5.09 15.04
C LEU A 8 -7.58 -4.16 16.16
N ARG A 9 -8.18 -2.97 16.29
CA ARG A 9 -7.82 -1.97 17.31
C ARG A 9 -8.05 -2.48 18.73
N ASP A 10 -9.10 -3.26 18.93
CA ASP A 10 -9.51 -3.77 20.26
C ASP A 10 -8.71 -5.01 20.70
N HIS A 11 -7.67 -5.40 19.95
CA HIS A 11 -6.75 -6.50 20.28
C HIS A 11 -7.46 -7.83 20.52
N HIS A 12 -8.50 -8.14 19.73
CA HIS A 12 -9.17 -9.45 19.74
C HIS A 12 -8.31 -10.58 19.15
N ALA A 13 -7.00 -10.57 19.42
CA ALA A 13 -6.01 -11.57 18.98
C ALA A 13 -6.40 -12.99 19.42
N ASP A 14 -7.19 -13.10 20.48
CA ASP A 14 -7.70 -14.34 21.06
C ASP A 14 -8.74 -15.05 20.17
N VAL A 15 -9.32 -14.36 19.18
CA VAL A 15 -10.45 -14.86 18.36
C VAL A 15 -10.01 -15.28 16.95
N ALA A 16 -8.86 -14.80 16.46
CA ALA A 16 -8.31 -15.21 15.17
C ALA A 16 -7.05 -16.03 15.36
N GLU A 17 -7.10 -17.34 15.06
CA GLU A 17 -5.96 -18.25 15.11
C GLU A 17 -4.75 -17.79 14.24
N ASP A 18 -4.92 -16.80 13.36
CA ASP A 18 -3.81 -16.08 12.72
C ASP A 18 -4.24 -14.65 12.28
N THR A 19 -3.81 -13.63 13.03
CA THR A 19 -4.09 -12.21 12.72
C THR A 19 -3.46 -11.78 11.39
N GLU A 20 -2.25 -12.27 11.06
CA GLU A 20 -1.60 -11.96 9.77
C GLU A 20 -2.44 -12.52 8.62
N GLN A 21 -2.92 -13.76 8.74
CA GLN A 21 -3.77 -14.37 7.72
C GLN A 21 -5.10 -13.63 7.53
N PHE A 22 -5.71 -13.17 8.61
CA PHE A 22 -6.92 -12.36 8.54
C PHE A 22 -6.68 -11.05 7.79
N VAL A 23 -5.65 -10.29 8.18
CA VAL A 23 -5.29 -9.02 7.53
C VAL A 23 -4.94 -9.25 6.06
N ALA A 24 -4.18 -10.30 5.74
CA ALA A 24 -3.84 -10.65 4.37
C ALA A 24 -5.08 -10.84 3.47
N ARG A 25 -6.09 -11.57 3.96
CA ARG A 25 -7.35 -11.80 3.23
C ARG A 25 -8.14 -10.50 3.04
N VAL A 26 -8.21 -9.67 4.08
CA VAL A 26 -8.92 -8.39 4.03
C VAL A 26 -8.25 -7.43 3.05
N LEU A 27 -6.93 -7.28 3.09
CA LEU A 27 -6.20 -6.43 2.15
C LEU A 27 -6.27 -6.94 0.72
N GLN A 28 -6.22 -8.26 0.52
CA GLN A 28 -6.40 -8.86 -0.80
C GLN A 28 -7.81 -8.59 -1.37
N ALA A 29 -8.85 -8.71 -0.55
CA ALA A 29 -10.21 -8.41 -0.95
C ALA A 29 -10.38 -6.92 -1.26
N ALA A 30 -9.91 -6.04 -0.36
CA ALA A 30 -9.98 -4.59 -0.54
C ALA A 30 -9.24 -4.15 -1.82
N SER A 31 -8.04 -4.68 -2.09
CA SER A 31 -7.24 -4.37 -3.30
C SER A 31 -7.99 -4.61 -4.62
N ARG A 32 -8.99 -5.50 -4.62
CA ARG A 32 -9.77 -5.87 -5.81
C ARG A 32 -11.16 -5.26 -5.83
N ASP A 33 -11.53 -4.52 -4.79
CA ASP A 33 -12.83 -3.89 -4.71
C ASP A 33 -12.91 -2.70 -5.67
N LEU A 34 -14.07 -2.51 -6.29
CA LEU A 34 -14.32 -1.39 -7.20
C LEU A 34 -14.66 -0.12 -6.41
N ASP A 35 -15.21 -0.28 -5.21
CA ASP A 35 -15.52 0.82 -4.31
C ASP A 35 -14.24 1.40 -3.71
N TRP A 36 -13.95 2.65 -4.07
CA TRP A 36 -12.80 3.38 -3.55
C TRP A 36 -12.88 3.51 -2.02
N GLU A 37 -14.07 3.53 -1.42
CA GLU A 37 -14.25 3.64 0.02
C GLU A 37 -13.74 2.37 0.73
N VAL A 38 -13.98 1.19 0.13
CA VAL A 38 -13.44 -0.08 0.63
C VAL A 38 -11.92 -0.08 0.59
N ARG A 39 -11.32 0.42 -0.51
CA ARG A 39 -9.86 0.55 -0.64
C ARG A 39 -9.29 1.54 0.37
N ALA A 40 -9.93 2.70 0.55
CA ALA A 40 -9.54 3.72 1.52
C ALA A 40 -9.59 3.18 2.95
N GLN A 41 -10.66 2.46 3.34
CA GLN A 41 -10.76 1.83 4.65
C GLN A 41 -9.78 0.66 4.83
N GLY A 42 -9.42 -0.03 3.73
CA GLY A 42 -8.33 -1.01 3.73
C GLY A 42 -6.98 -0.40 4.11
N LEU A 43 -6.68 0.81 3.62
CA LEU A 43 -5.44 1.52 3.95
C LEU A 43 -5.41 1.97 5.41
N GLU A 44 -6.57 2.31 5.99
CA GLU A 44 -6.67 2.61 7.42
C GLU A 44 -6.41 1.37 8.28
N LEU A 45 -6.97 0.21 7.90
CA LEU A 45 -6.69 -1.06 8.56
C LEU A 45 -5.20 -1.42 8.47
N ALA A 46 -4.59 -1.21 7.29
CA ALA A 46 -3.15 -1.42 7.08
C ALA A 46 -2.30 -0.53 8.00
N LEU A 47 -2.68 0.73 8.20
CA LEU A 47 -2.01 1.65 9.12
C LEU A 47 -2.12 1.18 10.59
N VAL A 48 -3.32 0.74 11.02
CA VAL A 48 -3.53 0.20 12.37
C VAL A 48 -2.67 -1.05 12.58
N PHE A 49 -2.66 -1.97 11.62
CA PHE A 49 -1.82 -3.17 11.67
C PHE A 49 -0.35 -2.80 11.79
N LEU A 50 0.15 -1.90 10.93
CA LEU A 50 1.53 -1.42 10.98
C LEU A 50 1.90 -0.83 12.33
N ALA A 51 1.06 0.05 12.88
CA ALA A 51 1.31 0.68 14.18
C ALA A 51 1.39 -0.36 15.31
N GLN A 52 0.53 -1.38 15.28
CA GLN A 52 0.57 -2.49 16.23
C GLN A 52 1.85 -3.32 16.05
N THR A 53 2.21 -3.70 14.82
CA THR A 53 3.42 -4.50 14.55
C THR A 53 4.69 -3.77 15.02
N LEU A 54 4.74 -2.43 14.88
CA LEU A 54 5.83 -1.60 15.40
C LEU A 54 5.87 -1.52 16.94
N GLY A 55 4.71 -1.61 17.60
CA GLY A 55 4.58 -1.52 19.06
C GLY A 55 4.76 -2.84 19.81
N GLN A 56 4.77 -3.99 19.12
CA GLN A 56 4.94 -5.30 19.76
C GLN A 56 6.39 -5.50 20.25
N PRO A 57 6.63 -5.81 21.54
CA PRO A 57 7.94 -6.25 21.99
C PRO A 57 8.30 -7.56 21.29
N SER A 58 9.48 -7.62 20.63
CA SER A 58 9.97 -8.89 20.08
C SER A 58 9.94 -9.95 21.18
N ALA A 59 9.14 -11.01 20.99
CA ALA A 59 8.96 -12.09 21.95
C ALA A 59 10.26 -12.87 22.15
N ARG A 60 11.22 -12.29 22.86
CA ARG A 60 12.42 -12.97 23.34
C ARG A 60 12.04 -13.72 24.61
N CYS A 61 11.87 -15.04 24.50
CA CYS A 61 11.73 -15.91 25.65
C CYS A 61 12.98 -15.79 26.54
N PRO A 62 12.86 -15.36 27.81
CA PRO A 62 14.01 -15.18 28.71
C PRO A 62 14.73 -16.49 29.09
N TYR A 63 14.21 -17.65 28.65
CA TYR A 63 14.71 -18.98 28.98
C TYR A 63 15.20 -19.81 27.77
N ALA A 64 15.27 -19.22 26.57
CA ALA A 64 15.75 -19.96 25.40
C ALA A 64 17.29 -20.09 25.42
N VAL A 65 17.79 -21.33 25.49
CA VAL A 65 19.22 -21.65 25.38
C VAL A 65 19.68 -21.35 23.95
N ALA A 66 20.64 -20.42 23.80
CA ALA A 66 21.11 -19.95 22.51
C ALA A 66 21.81 -21.07 21.72
N ALA A 67 21.20 -21.51 20.61
CA ALA A 67 21.93 -22.15 19.52
C ALA A 67 22.79 -21.08 18.80
N PRO A 68 23.92 -21.45 18.16
CA PRO A 68 24.69 -20.52 17.35
C PRO A 68 23.88 -20.21 16.09
N GLN A 69 23.01 -19.21 16.17
CA GLN A 69 22.22 -18.73 15.05
C GLN A 69 22.79 -17.42 14.53
N ALA A 70 22.66 -17.26 13.21
CA ALA A 70 22.89 -16.02 12.50
C ALA A 70 22.28 -14.83 13.27
N THR A 71 22.96 -13.69 13.22
CA THR A 71 22.54 -12.45 13.88
C THR A 71 21.04 -12.23 13.66
N PRO A 72 20.21 -12.22 14.72
CA PRO A 72 18.78 -12.09 14.55
C PRO A 72 18.49 -10.78 13.83
N PRO A 73 17.61 -10.79 12.82
CA PRO A 73 17.27 -9.58 12.08
C PRO A 73 16.77 -8.50 13.02
N GLY A 74 17.15 -7.24 12.73
CA GLY A 74 16.74 -6.11 13.54
C GLY A 74 15.21 -5.99 13.65
N PRO A 75 14.68 -5.31 14.68
CA PRO A 75 13.24 -5.18 14.91
C PRO A 75 12.45 -4.72 13.66
N LEU A 76 13.00 -3.77 12.91
CA LEU A 76 12.40 -3.27 11.67
C LEU A 76 12.33 -4.33 10.56
N ALA A 77 13.36 -5.14 10.37
CA ALA A 77 13.36 -6.18 9.34
C ALA A 77 12.30 -7.26 9.65
N GLN A 78 12.04 -7.55 10.92
CA GLN A 78 10.94 -8.44 11.31
C GLN A 78 9.57 -7.83 11.00
N VAL A 79 9.38 -6.54 11.30
CA VAL A 79 8.16 -5.79 10.94
C VAL A 79 7.95 -5.84 9.43
N LEU A 80 8.95 -5.47 8.62
CA LEU A 80 8.87 -5.46 7.16
C LEU A 80 8.49 -6.84 6.58
N ARG A 81 9.01 -7.94 7.14
CA ARG A 81 8.58 -9.29 6.73
C ARG A 81 7.12 -9.57 7.07
N ALA A 82 6.63 -9.16 8.24
CA ALA A 82 5.22 -9.31 8.60
C ALA A 82 4.32 -8.51 7.65
N LEU A 83 4.69 -7.26 7.33
CA LEU A 83 3.96 -6.44 6.36
C LEU A 83 3.94 -7.07 4.96
N SER A 84 5.03 -7.73 4.57
CA SER A 84 5.09 -8.49 3.30
C SER A 84 4.11 -9.66 3.27
N ARG A 85 4.08 -10.48 4.32
CA ARG A 85 3.18 -11.65 4.40
C ARG A 85 1.72 -11.27 4.31
N VAL A 86 1.36 -10.13 4.91
CA VAL A 86 -0.01 -9.59 4.83
C VAL A 86 -0.28 -8.79 3.55
N ARG A 87 0.67 -8.76 2.60
CA ARG A 87 0.52 -8.13 1.27
C ARG A 87 0.32 -6.61 1.32
N LEU A 88 0.75 -5.97 2.41
CA LEU A 88 0.56 -4.54 2.62
C LEU A 88 1.29 -3.71 1.56
N PHE A 89 2.51 -4.11 1.18
CA PHE A 89 3.29 -3.40 0.16
C PHE A 89 2.61 -3.42 -1.20
N GLU A 90 2.14 -4.58 -1.66
CA GLU A 90 1.40 -4.67 -2.91
C GLU A 90 0.16 -3.80 -2.88
N PHE A 91 -0.60 -3.85 -1.79
CA PHE A 91 -1.81 -3.06 -1.65
C PHE A 91 -1.53 -1.55 -1.66
N ALA A 92 -0.54 -1.09 -0.88
CA ALA A 92 -0.15 0.31 -0.85
C ALA A 92 0.43 0.77 -2.20
N PHE A 93 1.38 0.03 -2.79
CA PHE A 93 1.99 0.41 -4.07
C PHE A 93 0.99 0.45 -5.22
N ARG A 94 -0.01 -0.43 -5.25
CA ARG A 94 -1.13 -0.31 -6.20
C ARG A 94 -1.97 0.94 -5.92
N ALA A 95 -2.31 1.16 -4.65
CA ALA A 95 -3.12 2.29 -4.24
C ALA A 95 -2.44 3.65 -4.50
N LEU A 96 -1.10 3.73 -4.59
CA LEU A 96 -0.38 4.95 -4.98
C LEU A 96 -0.82 5.50 -6.34
N PHE A 97 -1.24 4.62 -7.25
CA PHE A 97 -1.66 4.96 -8.60
C PHE A 97 -3.17 4.80 -8.79
N ASP A 98 -3.94 4.82 -7.69
CA ASP A 98 -5.39 4.77 -7.76
C ASP A 98 -5.94 6.03 -8.45
N CYS A 99 -7.01 5.85 -9.21
CA CYS A 99 -7.72 6.98 -9.82
C CYS A 99 -8.45 7.82 -8.77
N ASP A 100 -8.83 7.21 -7.64
CA ASP A 100 -9.34 7.94 -6.50
C ASP A 100 -8.19 8.60 -5.71
N ARG A 101 -8.26 9.92 -5.64
CA ARG A 101 -7.25 10.77 -5.00
C ARG A 101 -7.08 10.44 -3.51
N LEU A 102 -8.18 10.18 -2.79
CA LEU A 102 -8.12 9.92 -1.35
C LEU A 102 -7.45 8.58 -1.07
N VAL A 103 -7.71 7.56 -1.90
CA VAL A 103 -7.00 6.28 -1.86
C VAL A 103 -5.50 6.47 -2.10
N ALA A 104 -5.12 7.20 -3.16
CA ALA A 104 -3.72 7.50 -3.46
C ALA A 104 -3.01 8.27 -2.34
N GLN A 105 -3.69 9.26 -1.77
CA GLN A 105 -3.16 10.06 -0.67
C GLN A 105 -2.93 9.22 0.60
N LYS A 106 -3.91 8.39 1.00
CA LYS A 106 -3.77 7.50 2.17
C LYS A 106 -2.62 6.52 1.98
N SER A 107 -2.43 6.00 0.77
CA SER A 107 -1.31 5.12 0.47
C SER A 107 0.03 5.85 0.58
N CYS A 108 0.11 7.05 0.01
CA CYS A 108 1.31 7.88 0.08
C CYS A 108 1.68 8.21 1.55
N ASP A 109 0.70 8.63 2.36
CA ASP A 109 0.88 8.90 3.79
C ASP A 109 1.35 7.66 4.56
N LEU A 110 0.79 6.48 4.28
CA LEU A 110 1.18 5.20 4.88
C LEU A 110 2.65 4.85 4.58
N LEU A 111 3.07 5.00 3.31
CA LEU A 111 4.43 4.68 2.88
C LEU A 111 5.45 5.69 3.40
N LEU A 112 5.09 6.97 3.49
CA LEU A 112 5.90 8.01 4.14
C LEU A 112 6.08 7.72 5.64
N PHE A 113 5.00 7.32 6.32
CA PHE A 113 5.09 6.91 7.72
C PHE A 113 6.07 5.75 7.90
N LEU A 114 5.99 4.72 7.06
CA LEU A 114 6.93 3.60 7.11
C LEU A 114 8.39 4.02 6.81
N ARG A 115 8.60 4.91 5.83
CA ARG A 115 9.93 5.46 5.52
C ARG A 115 10.54 6.20 6.72
N ALA A 116 9.72 6.95 7.46
CA ALA A 116 10.18 7.64 8.66
C ALA A 116 10.68 6.65 9.73
N GLN A 117 10.00 5.52 9.90
CA GLN A 117 10.42 4.45 10.82
C GLN A 117 11.71 3.73 10.38
N ALA A 118 12.01 3.77 9.08
CA ALA A 118 13.19 3.14 8.49
C ALA A 118 14.45 4.02 8.48
N THR A 119 14.34 5.28 8.89
CA THR A 119 15.47 6.19 8.98
C THR A 119 16.22 5.94 10.30
N PRO A 120 17.49 5.52 10.30
CA PRO A 120 18.20 5.25 11.56
C PRO A 120 18.31 6.52 12.42
N SER A 121 17.96 6.45 13.70
CA SER A 121 18.15 7.57 14.65
C SER A 121 19.62 7.81 15.03
N GLY A 122 20.55 7.04 14.47
CA GLY A 122 21.99 7.14 14.69
C GLY A 122 22.67 6.13 13.79
N GLY A 123 23.61 6.61 12.97
CA GLY A 123 24.10 5.88 11.80
C GLY A 123 24.70 4.52 12.10
N LEU A 124 24.46 3.56 11.21
CA LEU A 124 25.44 2.54 10.85
C LEU A 124 25.01 1.70 9.64
N GLN A 125 26.03 1.49 8.79
CA GLN A 125 26.29 0.40 7.85
C GLN A 125 25.20 0.04 6.83
N GLU A 126 25.41 0.61 5.64
CA GLU A 126 25.02 -0.01 4.38
C GLU A 126 25.58 -1.44 4.34
N ALA A 127 24.69 -2.43 4.38
CA ALA A 127 25.07 -3.81 4.10
C ALA A 127 25.57 -3.88 2.65
N GLU A 128 26.75 -4.46 2.45
CA GLU A 128 27.37 -4.67 1.14
C GLU A 128 26.53 -5.63 0.29
N GLY A 129 25.63 -5.08 -0.52
CA GLY A 129 24.84 -5.80 -1.50
C GLY A 129 23.70 -4.94 -1.99
N SER A 130 23.65 -4.66 -3.30
CA SER A 130 22.49 -4.02 -3.90
C SER A 130 21.31 -5.00 -3.83
N PRO A 131 20.21 -4.68 -3.10
CA PRO A 131 19.05 -5.56 -3.08
C PRO A 131 18.43 -5.67 -4.48
N ASP A 132 17.84 -6.82 -4.79
CA ASP A 132 17.10 -6.99 -6.05
C ASP A 132 15.76 -6.26 -5.97
N VAL A 133 15.71 -5.08 -6.57
CA VAL A 133 14.52 -4.21 -6.64
C VAL A 133 13.77 -4.36 -7.97
N VAL A 134 14.35 -5.07 -8.96
CA VAL A 134 13.84 -5.13 -10.34
C VAL A 134 12.39 -5.62 -10.40
N PRO A 135 11.98 -6.69 -9.66
CA PRO A 135 10.60 -7.16 -9.71
C PRO A 135 9.59 -6.12 -9.19
N VAL A 136 9.98 -5.36 -8.16
CA VAL A 136 9.13 -4.34 -7.52
C VAL A 136 9.02 -3.11 -8.42
N GLU A 137 10.13 -2.64 -8.98
CA GLU A 137 10.13 -1.52 -9.91
C GLU A 137 9.32 -1.85 -11.18
N ALA A 138 9.50 -3.04 -11.74
CA ALA A 138 8.73 -3.49 -12.89
C ALA A 138 7.22 -3.55 -12.60
N ALA A 139 6.83 -3.88 -11.36
CA ALA A 139 5.43 -3.86 -10.95
C ALA A 139 4.89 -2.45 -10.76
N LEU A 140 5.66 -1.55 -10.16
CA LEU A 140 5.30 -0.14 -10.01
C LEU A 140 5.06 0.50 -11.38
N GLN A 141 5.94 0.26 -12.35
CA GLN A 141 5.77 0.77 -13.72
C GLN A 141 4.48 0.27 -14.38
N ARG A 142 4.16 -1.03 -14.22
CA ARG A 142 2.92 -1.61 -14.72
C ARG A 142 1.68 -1.00 -14.07
N TRP A 143 1.68 -0.84 -12.75
CA TRP A 143 0.55 -0.24 -12.03
C TRP A 143 0.38 1.23 -12.36
N GLN A 144 1.48 1.97 -12.55
CA GLN A 144 1.43 3.35 -13.04
C GLN A 144 0.82 3.44 -14.46
N ALA A 145 1.05 2.43 -15.31
CA ALA A 145 0.43 2.32 -16.63
C ALA A 145 -1.04 1.84 -16.58
N GLY A 146 -1.58 1.54 -15.39
CA GLY A 146 -2.94 1.02 -15.21
C GLY A 146 -3.09 -0.47 -15.51
N GLU A 147 -1.98 -1.20 -15.66
CA GLU A 147 -2.02 -2.64 -15.94
C GLU A 147 -2.27 -3.46 -14.67
N GLN A 148 -3.12 -4.48 -14.79
CA GLN A 148 -3.28 -5.49 -13.75
C GLN A 148 -2.07 -6.43 -13.78
N GLY A 149 -1.20 -6.26 -12.80
CA GLY A 149 0.04 -7.02 -12.69
C GLY A 149 -0.08 -8.32 -11.88
N GLU A 150 0.85 -9.24 -12.13
CA GLU A 150 1.09 -10.39 -11.26
C GLU A 150 1.37 -9.95 -9.81
N PRO A 151 1.01 -10.79 -8.83
CA PRO A 151 1.29 -10.54 -7.42
C PRO A 151 2.81 -10.43 -7.16
N LEU A 152 3.20 -9.48 -6.32
CA LEU A 152 4.60 -9.16 -5.98
C LEU A 152 5.36 -10.25 -5.20
N GLY A 153 4.69 -11.34 -4.82
CA GLY A 153 5.23 -12.33 -3.88
C GLY A 153 5.60 -11.75 -2.50
N ASP A 154 6.38 -12.50 -1.74
CA ASP A 154 7.01 -11.99 -0.51
C ASP A 154 8.25 -11.16 -0.86
N LEU A 155 8.36 -9.98 -0.24
CA LEU A 155 9.43 -9.02 -0.46
C LEU A 155 10.47 -9.09 0.64
N GLU A 156 11.74 -9.04 0.23
CA GLU A 156 12.85 -8.90 1.16
C GLU A 156 12.87 -7.48 1.77
N PRO A 157 13.10 -7.33 3.09
CA PRO A 157 13.15 -6.04 3.77
C PRO A 157 14.06 -5.02 3.09
N GLU A 158 15.23 -5.46 2.61
CA GLU A 158 16.22 -4.60 1.97
C GLU A 158 15.72 -4.04 0.63
N ALA A 159 15.01 -4.86 -0.16
CA ALA A 159 14.40 -4.44 -1.42
C ALA A 159 13.28 -3.42 -1.17
N VAL A 160 12.43 -3.66 -0.18
CA VAL A 160 11.38 -2.72 0.23
C VAL A 160 12.00 -1.38 0.65
N LEU A 161 13.04 -1.41 1.48
CA LEU A 161 13.70 -0.18 1.94
C LEU A 161 14.35 0.59 0.79
N ALA A 162 14.98 -0.10 -0.16
CA ALA A 162 15.55 0.53 -1.34
C ALA A 162 14.47 1.20 -2.19
N VAL A 163 13.36 0.53 -2.47
CA VAL A 163 12.21 1.08 -3.22
C VAL A 163 11.57 2.25 -2.47
N LEU A 164 11.36 2.11 -1.16
CA LEU A 164 10.83 3.20 -0.34
C LEU A 164 11.76 4.41 -0.33
N ARG A 165 13.08 4.26 -0.51
CA ARG A 165 14.01 5.39 -0.59
C ARG A 165 14.08 6.01 -1.98
N SER A 166 13.83 5.23 -3.04
CA SER A 166 13.92 5.71 -4.42
C SER A 166 12.65 6.43 -4.91
N LEU A 167 11.48 6.08 -4.36
CA LEU A 167 10.22 6.72 -4.74
C LEU A 167 10.15 8.19 -4.31
N ASP A 168 9.69 9.08 -5.19
CA ASP A 168 9.40 10.48 -4.84
C ASP A 168 8.00 10.60 -4.19
N LEU A 169 7.85 10.05 -2.98
CA LEU A 169 6.59 10.08 -2.25
C LEU A 169 6.18 11.50 -1.87
N GLU A 170 7.11 12.38 -1.55
CA GLU A 170 6.83 13.79 -1.24
C GLU A 170 6.32 14.55 -2.47
N GLY A 171 6.94 14.34 -3.65
CA GLY A 171 6.45 14.89 -4.91
C GLY A 171 5.08 14.33 -5.30
N LEU A 172 4.86 13.02 -5.13
CA LEU A 172 3.55 12.40 -5.34
C LEU A 172 2.49 13.00 -4.41
N ARG A 173 2.78 13.16 -3.12
CA ARG A 173 1.88 13.80 -2.16
C ARG A 173 1.59 15.25 -2.52
N GLY A 174 2.59 16.00 -2.98
CA GLY A 174 2.45 17.37 -3.46
C GLY A 174 1.55 17.46 -4.69
N ALA A 175 1.78 16.63 -5.70
CA ALA A 175 0.95 16.54 -6.89
C ALA A 175 -0.50 16.16 -6.55
N LEU A 176 -0.69 15.23 -5.61
CA LEU A 176 -2.02 14.90 -5.09
C LEU A 176 -2.64 16.07 -4.33
N ALA A 177 -1.89 16.93 -3.63
CA ALA A 177 -2.44 18.11 -2.96
C ALA A 177 -2.83 19.21 -3.97
N GLU A 178 -2.07 19.36 -5.04
CA GLU A 178 -2.27 20.32 -6.12
C GLU A 178 -3.36 19.93 -7.11
N SER A 179 -3.67 18.63 -7.25
CA SER A 179 -4.83 18.16 -8.04
C SER A 179 -6.13 18.57 -7.34
N SER A 180 -6.46 19.85 -7.45
CA SER A 180 -7.67 20.40 -6.87
C SER A 180 -8.90 19.76 -7.51
N ASP A 181 -10.04 19.92 -6.85
CA ASP A 181 -11.39 19.74 -7.42
C ASP A 181 -11.66 20.75 -8.56
N HIS A 182 -10.78 20.83 -9.56
CA HIS A 182 -11.05 21.42 -10.86
C HIS A 182 -11.93 20.45 -11.67
N VAL A 183 -13.02 19.99 -11.06
CA VAL A 183 -14.26 20.05 -11.82
C VAL A 183 -14.47 21.54 -11.96
N GLU A 184 -14.15 22.11 -13.13
CA GLU A 184 -14.56 23.48 -13.42
C GLU A 184 -16.03 23.58 -13.02
N LYS A 185 -16.34 24.31 -11.96
CA LYS A 185 -17.72 24.56 -11.49
C LYS A 185 -18.46 25.49 -12.47
N SER A 186 -18.07 25.47 -13.74
CA SER A 186 -18.73 26.11 -14.84
C SER A 186 -19.71 25.10 -15.44
N PRO A 187 -21.01 25.44 -15.53
CA PRO A 187 -21.98 24.66 -16.31
C PRO A 187 -21.50 24.36 -17.74
N GLN A 188 -20.58 25.16 -18.27
CA GLN A 188 -20.03 25.05 -19.61
C GLN A 188 -19.03 23.89 -19.75
N SER A 189 -18.20 23.63 -18.73
CA SER A 189 -17.25 22.50 -18.74
C SER A 189 -17.97 21.17 -18.64
N LEU A 190 -18.97 21.10 -17.75
CA LEU A 190 -19.86 19.94 -17.65
C LEU A 190 -20.63 19.68 -18.96
N LEU A 191 -21.11 20.73 -19.62
CA LEU A 191 -21.78 20.61 -20.93
C LEU A 191 -20.82 20.11 -22.02
N GLN A 192 -19.56 20.57 -22.01
CA GLN A 192 -18.55 20.11 -22.97
C GLN A 192 -18.23 18.62 -22.78
N ASP A 193 -18.10 18.15 -21.55
CA ASP A 193 -17.88 16.72 -21.26
C ASP A 193 -19.07 15.85 -21.70
N MET A 194 -20.30 16.30 -21.44
CA MET A 194 -21.50 15.60 -21.91
C MET A 194 -21.57 15.57 -23.45
N LEU A 195 -21.26 16.68 -24.11
CA LEU A 195 -21.27 16.77 -25.58
C LEU A 195 -20.15 15.95 -26.22
N ALA A 196 -18.97 15.86 -25.61
CA ALA A 196 -17.88 14.99 -26.07
C ALA A 196 -18.31 13.51 -26.02
N THR A 197 -19.04 13.10 -24.98
CA THR A 197 -19.56 11.74 -24.84
C THR A 197 -20.65 11.43 -25.88
N VAL A 198 -21.46 12.43 -26.25
CA VAL A 198 -22.53 12.30 -27.26
C VAL A 198 -21.99 12.35 -28.70
N GLY A 199 -20.93 13.13 -28.95
CA GLY A 199 -20.30 13.27 -30.27
C GLY A 199 -19.69 11.97 -30.80
N VAL A 200 -19.33 11.04 -29.91
CA VAL A 200 -18.84 9.69 -30.29
C VAL A 200 -19.99 8.74 -30.69
N ARG A 201 -21.25 9.10 -30.40
CA ARG A 201 -22.42 8.25 -30.69
C ARG A 201 -23.03 8.47 -32.09
N GLY A 202 -22.39 9.28 -32.93
CA GLY A 202 -22.84 9.59 -34.29
C GLY A 202 -22.66 8.46 -35.32
N GLU A 203 -21.93 7.40 -34.99
CA GLU A 203 -21.63 6.30 -35.93
C GLU A 203 -22.22 4.94 -35.52
N ASN A 204 -23.14 4.89 -34.55
CA ASN A 204 -23.92 3.68 -34.29
C ASN A 204 -25.25 3.75 -35.04
N GLN A 205 -25.16 3.77 -36.37
CA GLN A 205 -26.31 3.49 -37.23
C GLN A 205 -26.62 1.99 -37.11
N ALA A 206 -27.46 1.65 -36.13
CA ALA A 206 -28.09 0.34 -36.10
C ALA A 206 -29.10 0.29 -37.25
N ASP A 207 -28.68 -0.27 -38.39
CA ASP A 207 -29.58 -0.74 -39.43
C ASP A 207 -30.41 -1.89 -38.85
N CYS A 208 -31.63 -1.58 -38.43
CA CYS A 208 -32.68 -2.56 -38.19
C CYS A 208 -33.60 -2.59 -39.42
N TYR A 209 -33.68 -3.76 -40.06
CA TYR A 209 -34.54 -4.11 -41.19
C TYR A 209 -36.03 -3.85 -40.93
#